data_AF-A0YS88-F1
#
_entry.id   AF-A0YS88-F1
#
_cell.length_a   1.000
_cell.length_b   1.000
_cell.length_c   1.000
_cell.angle_alpha   90.00
_cell.angle_beta   90.00
_cell.angle_gamma   90.00
#
_symmetry.space_group_name_H-M   'P 1'
#
loop_
_entity.id
_entity.type
_entity.pdbx_description
1 polymer ?
#
loop_
_entity_poly.entity_id
_entity_poly.type
_entity_poly.pdbx_seq_one_letter_code
_entity_poly.pdbx_strand_id
1 'polypeptide(L)'
;MLFDLANLPYWIFLGMGILLFLLVILGGAGDEEVDLDPDVDVDVEADFDADVDASGDFSPLKLLGWLGFGQVPLLLLLATDFSLVGLLGWMFNVIVGELTGSLPGAGLSGVISITAIVVGLSVGSTIARPIGQLFASFGEDTRGERLIGRLAIVTSVNIPKQKIGQVDVLDADSNRVTITATLPEWATVIPLRGEEVLVIARQPQAYLVIAHNSPDSQQWLSDLSH
;
A
#
# COMPACT_ATOMS: atom_id res chain seq x y z
N MET A 1 -25.60 -2.01 33.41
CA MET A 1 -25.94 -2.52 32.06
C MET A 1 -24.90 -2.11 31.02
N LEU A 2 -24.58 -0.83 30.88
CA LEU A 2 -23.65 -0.36 29.84
C LEU A 2 -22.18 -0.79 30.08
N PHE A 3 -21.66 -0.55 31.30
CA PHE A 3 -20.30 -0.93 31.75
C PHE A 3 -20.27 -2.23 32.56
N ASP A 4 -21.16 -3.16 32.24
CA ASP A 4 -21.17 -4.45 32.92
C ASP A 4 -19.99 -5.33 32.48
N LEU A 5 -19.45 -6.14 33.40
CA LEU A 5 -18.38 -7.08 33.10
C LEU A 5 -18.79 -8.10 32.04
N ALA A 6 -20.09 -8.37 31.91
CA ALA A 6 -20.64 -9.21 30.85
C ALA A 6 -20.37 -8.66 29.43
N ASN A 7 -20.10 -7.35 29.30
CA ASN A 7 -19.77 -6.72 28.02
C ASN A 7 -18.26 -6.68 27.73
N LEU A 8 -17.42 -7.08 28.68
CA LEU A 8 -15.96 -6.96 28.60
C LEU A 8 -15.38 -7.61 27.33
N PRO A 9 -15.83 -8.79 26.87
CA PRO A 9 -15.33 -9.38 25.62
C PRO A 9 -15.54 -8.46 24.41
N TYR A 10 -16.68 -7.78 24.32
CA TYR A 10 -16.99 -6.86 23.22
C TYR A 10 -16.11 -5.62 23.25
N TRP A 11 -15.84 -5.08 24.46
CA TRP A 11 -14.90 -3.96 24.63
C TRP A 11 -13.46 -4.35 24.25
N ILE A 12 -13.04 -5.60 24.51
CA ILE A 12 -11.73 -6.10 24.05
C ILE A 12 -11.68 -6.10 22.52
N PHE A 13 -12.69 -6.67 21.85
CA PHE A 13 -12.72 -6.67 20.37
C PHE A 13 -12.73 -5.26 19.79
N LEU A 14 -13.55 -4.37 20.36
CA LEU A 14 -13.60 -2.98 19.92
C LEU A 14 -12.26 -2.25 20.13
N GLY A 15 -11.65 -2.42 21.30
CA GLY A 15 -10.34 -1.85 21.62
C GLY A 15 -9.22 -2.40 20.72
N MET A 16 -9.26 -3.70 20.39
CA MET A 16 -8.33 -4.32 19.45
C MET A 16 -8.50 -3.74 18.05
N GLY A 17 -9.73 -3.59 17.55
CA GLY A 17 -9.99 -2.97 16.25
C GLY A 17 -9.47 -1.53 16.17
N ILE A 18 -9.70 -0.73 17.22
CA ILE A 18 -9.17 0.64 17.32
C ILE A 18 -7.63 0.64 17.35
N LEU A 19 -7.02 -0.27 18.12
CA LEU A 19 -5.57 -0.39 18.17
C LEU A 19 -4.98 -0.71 16.79
N LEU A 20 -5.60 -1.64 16.05
CA LEU A 20 -5.18 -1.97 14.69
C LEU A 20 -5.31 -0.77 13.74
N PHE A 21 -6.39 0.03 13.84
CA PHE A 21 -6.49 1.28 13.09
C PHE A 21 -5.40 2.27 13.45
N LEU A 22 -5.09 2.45 14.74
CA LEU A 22 -4.00 3.32 15.17
C LEU A 22 -2.67 2.83 14.61
N LEU A 23 -2.41 1.52 14.61
CA LEU A 23 -1.20 0.97 14.00
C LEU A 23 -1.13 1.26 12.50
N VAL A 24 -2.24 1.12 11.77
CA VAL A 24 -2.25 1.45 10.34
C VAL A 24 -2.08 2.94 10.10
N ILE A 25 -2.69 3.81 10.91
CA ILE A 25 -2.55 5.27 10.77
C ILE A 25 -1.12 5.69 11.10
N LEU A 26 -0.56 5.24 12.22
CA LEU A 26 0.80 5.59 12.64
C LEU A 26 1.87 4.93 11.75
N GLY A 27 1.60 3.73 11.23
CA GLY A 27 2.51 2.99 10.37
C GLY A 27 2.39 3.33 8.88
N GLY A 28 1.24 3.87 8.44
CA GLY A 28 0.98 4.31 7.07
C GLY A 28 1.21 5.80 6.84
N ALA A 29 1.21 6.62 7.90
CA ALA A 29 1.57 8.04 7.83
C ALA A 29 3.09 8.30 7.81
N GLY A 30 3.90 7.30 7.48
CA GLY A 30 5.36 7.37 7.51
C GLY A 30 6.02 7.99 6.27
N ASP A 31 5.25 8.46 5.28
CA ASP A 31 5.79 8.95 4.00
C ASP A 31 5.29 10.36 3.59
N GLU A 32 4.49 11.02 4.45
CA GLU A 32 4.11 12.42 4.26
C GLU A 32 4.52 13.25 5.49
N GLU A 33 5.72 13.82 5.41
CA GLU A 33 6.17 15.06 6.07
C GLU A 33 5.62 15.31 7.50
N VAL A 34 6.13 14.55 8.48
CA VAL A 34 6.35 15.15 9.81
C VAL A 34 7.81 15.59 9.84
N ASP A 35 7.99 16.84 9.42
CA ASP A 35 9.24 17.60 9.37
C ASP A 35 9.84 17.72 10.79
N LEU A 36 10.62 16.72 11.18
CA LEU A 36 11.48 16.69 12.38
C LEU A 36 12.86 16.15 11.97
N ASP A 37 13.56 16.87 11.11
CA ASP A 37 14.93 16.59 10.69
C ASP A 37 15.99 16.84 11.81
N PRO A 38 17.21 16.26 11.75
CA PRO A 38 17.76 15.27 10.79
C PRO A 38 18.55 14.10 11.44
N ASP A 39 18.92 13.10 10.62
CA ASP A 39 19.97 12.06 10.81
C ASP A 39 19.50 10.60 10.95
N VAL A 40 18.31 10.24 10.46
CA VAL A 40 18.00 8.82 10.24
C VAL A 40 17.38 8.63 8.87
N ASP A 41 18.24 8.28 7.90
CA ASP A 41 17.84 7.73 6.61
C ASP A 41 17.12 6.39 6.87
N VAL A 42 15.79 6.38 6.78
CA VAL A 42 15.02 5.15 6.68
C VAL A 42 14.24 5.19 5.37
N ASP A 43 14.87 4.67 4.32
CA ASP A 43 14.17 4.26 3.11
C ASP A 43 13.15 3.17 3.48
N VAL A 44 11.87 3.53 3.56
CA VAL A 44 10.78 2.55 3.64
C VAL A 44 10.29 2.26 2.22
N GLU A 45 11.19 1.72 1.39
CA GLU A 45 10.77 0.88 0.28
C GLU A 45 10.23 -0.41 0.90
N ALA A 46 8.93 -0.64 0.80
CA ALA A 46 8.29 -1.88 1.20
C ALA A 46 8.64 -3.00 0.19
N ASP A 47 9.93 -3.30 0.06
CA ASP A 47 10.43 -4.54 -0.52
C ASP A 47 10.55 -5.56 0.61
N PHE A 48 9.76 -6.63 0.50
CA PHE A 48 9.70 -7.73 1.46
C PHE A 48 10.87 -8.68 1.24
N ASP A 49 12.10 -8.21 1.45
CA ASP A 49 13.25 -9.10 1.66
C ASP A 49 13.55 -9.18 3.15
N ALA A 50 13.24 -10.33 3.72
CA ALA A 50 13.37 -10.59 5.15
C ALA A 50 14.84 -10.83 5.53
N ASP A 51 15.61 -9.76 5.66
CA ASP A 51 16.84 -9.77 6.45
C ASP A 51 16.60 -8.99 7.76
N VAL A 52 16.43 -9.76 8.84
CA VAL A 52 16.25 -9.24 10.19
C VAL A 52 17.61 -8.77 10.71
N ASP A 53 17.93 -7.49 10.53
CA ASP A 53 19.01 -6.86 11.30
C ASP A 53 18.47 -6.24 12.59
N ALA A 54 19.08 -6.67 13.70
CA ALA A 54 18.65 -6.40 15.05
C ALA A 54 19.21 -5.07 15.54
N SER A 55 18.66 -3.96 15.07
CA SER A 55 18.97 -2.62 15.58
C SER A 55 17.69 -1.86 15.97
N GLY A 56 17.31 -2.00 17.25
CA GLY A 56 16.64 -0.98 18.08
C GLY A 56 15.27 -0.41 17.71
N ASP A 57 14.74 -0.60 16.51
CA ASP A 57 13.51 0.05 16.06
C ASP A 57 12.28 -0.85 16.24
N PHE A 58 11.59 -0.67 17.36
CA PHE A 58 10.43 -1.47 17.76
C PHE A 58 9.17 -0.99 17.01
N SER A 59 9.08 -1.25 15.70
CA SER A 59 7.86 -0.99 14.94
C SER A 59 6.87 -2.15 15.13
N PRO A 60 5.67 -1.92 15.70
CA PRO A 60 4.65 -2.95 15.87
C PRO A 60 4.24 -3.60 14.53
N LEU A 61 4.34 -2.85 13.42
CA LEU A 61 4.08 -3.38 12.08
C LEU A 61 5.14 -4.41 11.65
N LYS A 62 6.42 -4.24 12.01
CA LYS A 62 7.49 -5.21 11.72
C LYS A 62 7.26 -6.55 12.43
N LEU A 63 6.75 -6.52 13.66
CA LEU A 63 6.38 -7.73 14.42
C LEU A 63 5.17 -8.47 13.82
N LEU A 64 4.17 -7.74 13.30
CA LEU A 64 3.03 -8.34 12.61
C LEU A 64 3.39 -8.81 11.19
N GLY A 65 4.32 -8.13 10.52
CA GLY A 65 4.93 -8.56 9.26
C GLY A 65 5.63 -9.92 9.40
N TRP A 66 6.36 -10.13 10.51
CA TRP A 66 6.95 -11.43 10.86
C TRP A 66 5.91 -12.54 11.06
N LEU A 67 4.69 -12.20 11.51
CA LEU A 67 3.57 -13.13 11.64
C LEU A 67 2.82 -13.39 10.31
N GLY A 68 3.28 -12.79 9.20
CA GLY A 68 2.71 -12.95 7.87
C GLY A 68 1.57 -11.98 7.53
N PHE A 69 1.31 -10.96 8.37
CA PHE A 69 0.26 -9.94 8.17
C PHE A 69 0.81 -8.65 7.55
N GLY A 70 1.77 -8.76 6.63
CA GLY A 70 2.48 -7.61 6.03
C GLY A 70 1.65 -6.74 5.07
N GLN A 71 0.39 -7.09 4.81
CA GLN A 71 -0.47 -6.34 3.91
C GLN A 71 -1.31 -5.33 4.71
N VAL A 72 -1.00 -4.03 4.59
CA VAL A 72 -1.82 -2.92 5.14
C VAL A 72 -3.33 -3.10 4.85
N PRO A 73 -3.76 -3.56 3.66
CA PRO A 73 -5.17 -3.87 3.40
C PRO A 73 -5.77 -4.96 4.32
N LEU A 74 -4.98 -5.98 4.68
CA LEU A 74 -5.41 -7.07 5.56
C LEU A 74 -5.58 -6.58 7.01
N LEU A 75 -4.69 -5.71 7.48
CA LEU A 75 -4.78 -5.09 8.81
C LEU A 75 -6.02 -4.21 8.93
N LEU A 76 -6.32 -3.41 7.90
CA LEU A 76 -7.54 -2.59 7.84
C LEU A 76 -8.82 -3.44 7.84
N LEU A 77 -8.82 -4.57 7.11
CA LEU A 77 -9.91 -5.54 7.14
C LEU A 77 -10.12 -6.09 8.56
N LEU A 78 -9.04 -6.56 9.19
CA LEU A 78 -9.10 -7.15 10.53
C LEU A 78 -9.53 -6.13 11.60
N ALA A 79 -9.05 -4.89 11.49
CA ALA A 79 -9.44 -3.77 12.34
C ALA A 79 -10.95 -3.51 12.23
N THR A 80 -11.45 -3.45 10.99
CA THR A 80 -12.88 -3.23 10.68
C THR A 80 -13.74 -4.36 11.25
N ASP A 81 -13.34 -5.62 11.01
CA ASP A 81 -14.04 -6.81 11.50
C ASP A 81 -14.13 -6.84 13.04
N PHE A 82 -13.03 -6.61 13.74
CA PHE A 82 -13.01 -6.59 15.21
C PHE A 82 -13.82 -5.43 15.78
N SER A 83 -13.76 -4.24 15.18
CA SER A 83 -14.60 -3.11 15.58
C SER A 83 -16.09 -3.39 15.38
N LEU A 84 -16.48 -4.01 14.26
CA LEU A 84 -17.87 -4.40 13.99
C LEU A 84 -18.39 -5.45 14.96
N VAL A 85 -17.61 -6.50 15.22
CA VAL A 85 -17.98 -7.56 16.18
C VAL A 85 -18.13 -6.98 17.59
N GLY A 86 -17.18 -6.15 18.02
CA GLY A 86 -17.23 -5.48 19.32
C GLY A 86 -18.46 -4.57 19.44
N LEU A 87 -18.70 -3.72 18.45
CA LEU A 87 -19.81 -2.78 18.46
C LEU A 87 -21.16 -3.49 18.42
N LEU A 88 -21.37 -4.40 17.47
CA LEU A 88 -22.64 -5.10 17.29
C LEU A 88 -22.94 -6.04 18.46
N GLY A 89 -21.93 -6.76 18.95
CA GLY A 89 -22.08 -7.64 20.11
C GLY A 89 -22.47 -6.88 21.37
N TRP A 90 -21.83 -5.74 21.62
CA TRP A 90 -22.19 -4.85 22.71
C TRP A 90 -23.61 -4.28 22.54
N MET A 91 -23.95 -3.76 21.36
CA MET A 91 -25.28 -3.19 21.09
C MET A 91 -26.39 -4.21 21.28
N PHE A 92 -26.25 -5.42 20.72
CA PHE A 92 -27.26 -6.47 20.89
C PHE A 92 -27.37 -6.93 22.34
N ASN A 93 -26.26 -7.06 23.07
CA ASN A 93 -26.30 -7.48 24.47
C ASN A 93 -27.00 -6.44 25.36
N VAL A 94 -26.80 -5.14 25.09
CA VAL A 94 -27.49 -4.05 25.80
C VAL A 94 -28.97 -4.01 25.43
N ILE A 95 -29.33 -4.04 24.14
CA ILE A 95 -30.72 -3.99 23.68
C ILE A 95 -31.54 -5.15 24.26
N VAL A 96 -31.00 -6.36 24.21
CA VAL A 96 -31.69 -7.53 24.77
C VAL A 96 -31.80 -7.39 26.29
N GLY A 97 -30.75 -6.93 26.98
CA GLY A 97 -30.78 -6.72 28.42
C GLY A 97 -31.81 -5.68 28.87
N GLU A 98 -32.03 -4.63 28.07
CA GLU A 98 -33.08 -3.64 28.31
C GLU A 98 -34.48 -4.22 28.06
N LEU A 99 -34.67 -4.99 26.99
CA LEU A 99 -35.94 -5.67 26.68
C LEU A 99 -36.35 -6.70 27.73
N THR A 100 -35.39 -7.44 28.29
CA THR A 100 -35.65 -8.47 29.31
C THR A 100 -35.66 -7.93 30.74
N GLY A 101 -35.33 -6.65 30.95
CA GLY A 101 -35.25 -6.02 32.28
C GLY A 101 -34.10 -6.53 33.16
N SER A 102 -33.27 -7.43 32.64
CA SER A 102 -32.09 -8.01 33.28
C SER A 102 -31.07 -8.38 32.22
N LEU A 103 -29.78 -8.38 32.56
CA LEU A 103 -28.73 -8.85 31.65
C LEU A 103 -29.01 -10.28 31.17
N PRO A 104 -28.79 -10.59 29.89
CA PRO A 104 -28.97 -11.93 29.36
C PRO A 104 -28.15 -12.95 30.16
N GLY A 105 -28.78 -14.07 30.54
CA GLY A 105 -28.06 -15.18 31.15
C GLY A 105 -26.96 -15.71 30.23
N ALA A 106 -25.95 -16.37 30.79
CA ALA A 106 -24.74 -16.79 30.07
C ALA A 106 -25.02 -17.55 28.75
N GLY A 107 -26.06 -18.37 28.70
CA GLY A 107 -26.47 -19.07 27.48
C GLY A 107 -26.96 -18.14 26.36
N LEU A 108 -27.80 -17.16 26.69
CA LEU A 108 -28.37 -16.22 25.71
C LEU A 108 -27.32 -15.19 25.25
N SER A 109 -26.45 -14.74 26.16
CA SER A 109 -25.27 -13.91 25.83
C SER A 109 -24.29 -14.63 24.89
N GLY A 110 -24.10 -15.94 25.06
CA GLY A 110 -23.31 -16.76 24.14
C GLY A 110 -23.89 -16.80 22.72
N VAL A 111 -25.20 -16.94 22.58
CA VAL A 111 -25.88 -16.90 21.28
C VAL A 111 -25.75 -15.53 20.62
N ILE A 112 -25.89 -14.44 21.40
CA ILE A 112 -25.68 -13.07 20.92
C ILE A 112 -24.24 -12.89 20.43
N SER A 113 -23.25 -13.36 21.18
CA SER A 113 -21.83 -13.32 20.79
C SER A 113 -21.58 -14.02 19.46
N ILE A 114 -22.07 -15.26 19.30
CA ILE A 114 -21.90 -16.03 18.06
C ILE A 114 -22.57 -15.31 16.89
N THR A 115 -23.77 -14.77 17.09
CA THR A 115 -24.50 -14.03 16.07
C THR A 115 -23.74 -12.77 15.66
N ALA A 116 -23.23 -12.02 16.63
CA ALA A 116 -22.44 -10.82 16.38
C ALA A 116 -21.13 -11.12 15.63
N ILE A 117 -20.45 -12.23 15.95
CA ILE A 117 -19.26 -12.68 15.23
C ILE A 117 -19.60 -13.00 13.77
N VAL A 118 -20.63 -13.81 13.53
CA VAL A 118 -21.02 -14.22 12.18
C VAL A 118 -21.44 -13.02 11.33
N VAL A 119 -22.28 -12.14 11.89
CA VAL A 119 -22.76 -10.93 11.20
C VAL A 119 -21.61 -9.95 11.00
N GLY A 120 -20.82 -9.68 12.03
CA GLY A 120 -19.70 -8.73 11.98
C GLY A 120 -18.67 -9.11 10.92
N LEU A 121 -18.22 -10.37 10.90
CA LEU A 121 -17.26 -10.86 9.91
C LEU A 121 -17.85 -10.91 8.50
N SER A 122 -19.13 -11.28 8.36
CA SER A 122 -19.77 -11.32 7.04
C SER A 122 -19.93 -9.92 6.44
N VAL A 123 -20.39 -8.97 7.25
CA VAL A 123 -20.58 -7.57 6.83
C VAL A 123 -19.24 -6.91 6.55
N GLY A 124 -18.27 -7.05 7.46
CA GLY A 124 -16.94 -6.47 7.30
C GLY A 124 -16.21 -7.02 6.07
N SER A 125 -16.23 -8.35 5.86
CA SER A 125 -15.67 -8.96 4.64
C SER A 125 -16.37 -8.48 3.36
N THR A 126 -17.70 -8.31 3.38
CA THR A 126 -18.44 -7.87 2.19
C THR A 126 -18.13 -6.42 1.82
N ILE A 127 -17.98 -5.54 2.82
CA ILE A 127 -17.65 -4.12 2.60
C ILE A 127 -16.17 -3.96 2.21
N ALA A 128 -15.29 -4.74 2.81
CA ALA A 128 -13.85 -4.60 2.60
C ALA A 128 -13.35 -5.21 1.29
N ARG A 129 -14.01 -6.23 0.74
CA ARG A 129 -13.67 -6.81 -0.58
C ARG A 129 -13.61 -5.77 -1.72
N PRO A 130 -14.63 -4.93 -1.97
CA PRO A 130 -14.57 -3.93 -3.02
C PRO A 130 -13.54 -2.84 -2.73
N ILE A 131 -13.32 -2.49 -1.46
CA ILE A 131 -12.30 -1.51 -1.06
C ILE A 131 -10.90 -2.05 -1.35
N GLY A 132 -10.62 -3.31 -0.97
CA GLY A 132 -9.35 -3.97 -1.25
C GLY A 132 -9.08 -4.11 -2.75
N GLN A 133 -10.11 -4.36 -3.57
CA GLN A 133 -9.99 -4.38 -5.03
C GLN A 133 -9.64 -3.01 -5.61
N LEU A 134 -10.23 -1.93 -5.07
CA LEU A 134 -9.90 -0.56 -5.46
C LEU A 134 -8.44 -0.22 -5.14
N PHE A 135 -7.92 -0.62 -3.97
CA PHE A 135 -6.50 -0.39 -3.63
C PHE A 135 -5.55 -1.29 -4.43
N ALA A 136 -5.92 -2.54 -4.72
CA ALA A 136 -5.13 -3.43 -5.57
C ALA A 136 -4.97 -2.86 -6.99
N SER A 137 -6.01 -2.24 -7.55
CA SER A 137 -5.93 -1.57 -8.85
C SER A 137 -5.02 -0.34 -8.89
N PHE A 138 -4.64 0.23 -7.74
CA PHE A 138 -3.65 1.31 -7.67
C PHE A 138 -2.24 0.80 -7.32
N GLY A 139 -2.13 -0.34 -6.62
CA GLY A 139 -0.84 -0.94 -6.25
C GLY A 139 -0.18 -1.80 -7.33
N GLU A 140 -0.93 -2.22 -8.35
CA GLU A 140 -0.42 -3.07 -9.43
C GLU A 140 0.18 -2.28 -10.61
N ASP A 141 0.12 -0.93 -10.55
CA ASP A 141 0.72 0.00 -11.53
C ASP A 141 2.24 0.22 -11.31
N THR A 142 2.86 -0.39 -10.29
CA THR A 142 4.32 -0.35 -10.06
C THR A 142 5.07 -1.46 -10.81
N ARG A 143 4.46 -2.11 -11.81
CA ARG A 143 5.27 -2.82 -12.80
C ARG A 143 5.91 -1.79 -13.71
N GLY A 144 7.07 -1.28 -13.30
CA GLY A 144 7.85 -0.38 -14.14
C GLY A 144 8.19 -0.97 -15.51
N GLU A 145 8.12 -2.29 -15.66
CA GLU A 145 8.21 -2.96 -16.94
C GLU A 145 7.12 -2.58 -17.95
N ARG A 146 5.94 -2.10 -17.52
CA ARG A 146 4.83 -1.71 -18.41
C ARG A 146 5.21 -0.56 -19.36
N LEU A 147 6.16 0.27 -18.94
CA LEU A 147 6.64 1.41 -19.70
C LEU A 147 7.82 1.06 -20.61
N ILE A 148 8.44 -0.11 -20.45
CA ILE A 148 9.55 -0.57 -21.29
C ILE A 148 9.04 -0.82 -22.72
N GLY A 149 9.76 -0.30 -23.70
CA GLY A 149 9.41 -0.36 -25.13
C GLY A 149 8.43 0.73 -25.58
N ARG A 150 7.98 1.62 -24.68
CA ARG A 150 7.12 2.76 -25.04
C ARG A 150 7.95 3.99 -25.42
N LEU A 151 7.39 4.79 -26.33
CA LEU A 151 7.90 6.12 -26.65
C LEU A 151 7.43 7.12 -25.57
N ALA A 152 8.33 7.99 -25.17
CA ALA A 152 8.11 9.05 -24.21
C ALA A 152 8.62 10.39 -24.78
N ILE A 153 8.09 11.50 -24.27
CA ILE A 153 8.46 12.86 -24.70
C ILE A 153 9.23 13.53 -23.57
N VAL A 154 10.41 14.09 -23.87
CA VAL A 154 11.22 14.78 -22.86
C VAL A 154 10.55 16.05 -22.37
N THR A 155 10.35 16.18 -21.07
CA THR A 155 9.78 17.38 -20.43
C THR A 155 10.81 18.27 -19.78
N SER A 156 11.89 17.69 -19.24
CA SER A 156 13.03 18.45 -18.74
C SER A 156 13.76 19.17 -19.88
N VAL A 157 14.58 20.16 -19.56
CA VAL A 157 15.35 20.94 -20.56
C VAL A 157 16.22 20.02 -21.42
N ASN A 158 16.84 19.04 -20.80
CA ASN A 158 17.60 17.94 -21.41
C ASN A 158 17.67 16.78 -20.40
N ILE A 159 18.24 15.66 -20.83
CA ILE A 159 18.58 14.52 -19.97
C ILE A 159 20.11 14.37 -19.99
N PRO A 160 20.85 15.05 -19.09
CA PRO A 160 22.30 15.00 -19.10
C PRO A 160 22.81 13.60 -18.76
N LYS A 161 23.98 13.23 -19.27
CA LYS A 161 24.68 12.01 -18.84
C LYS A 161 24.87 12.02 -17.32
N GLN A 162 24.60 10.90 -16.66
CA GLN A 162 24.75 10.70 -15.21
C GLN A 162 23.88 11.62 -14.35
N LYS A 163 22.85 12.26 -14.93
CA LYS A 163 21.86 13.04 -14.20
C LYS A 163 20.45 12.58 -14.56
N ILE A 164 19.52 12.87 -13.67
CA ILE A 164 18.12 12.61 -13.88
C ILE A 164 17.47 13.72 -14.72
N GLY A 165 16.63 13.30 -15.65
CA GLY A 165 15.68 14.14 -16.39
C GLY A 165 14.26 13.63 -16.20
N GLN A 166 13.30 14.28 -16.84
CA GLN A 166 11.89 13.89 -16.80
C GLN A 166 11.38 13.68 -18.21
N VAL A 167 10.56 12.64 -18.37
CA VAL A 167 9.86 12.34 -19.61
C VAL A 167 8.43 11.95 -19.32
N ASP A 168 7.54 12.27 -20.25
CA ASP A 168 6.14 11.85 -20.19
C ASP A 168 5.90 10.68 -21.13
N VAL A 169 5.40 9.59 -20.57
CA VAL A 169 5.07 8.38 -21.32
C VAL A 169 3.55 8.14 -21.28
N LEU A 170 3.04 7.60 -22.38
CA LEU A 170 1.66 7.11 -22.43
C LEU A 170 1.64 5.63 -22.10
N ASP A 171 0.87 5.29 -21.08
CA ASP A 171 0.75 3.92 -20.62
C ASP A 171 -0.15 3.06 -21.54
N ALA A 172 -0.25 1.75 -21.28
CA ALA A 172 -1.19 0.81 -21.89
C ALA A 172 -2.63 1.38 -21.92
N ASP A 173 -3.04 2.02 -20.83
CA ASP A 173 -4.38 2.58 -20.64
C ASP A 173 -4.51 4.03 -21.15
N SER A 174 -3.53 4.53 -21.92
CA SER A 174 -3.47 5.92 -22.42
C SER A 174 -3.42 7.00 -21.32
N ASN A 175 -3.06 6.61 -20.10
CA ASN A 175 -2.74 7.55 -19.03
C ASN A 175 -1.38 8.18 -19.29
N ARG A 176 -1.26 9.48 -19.03
CA ARG A 176 -0.01 10.24 -19.19
C ARG A 176 0.71 10.27 -17.85
N VAL A 177 1.86 9.62 -17.78
CA VAL A 177 2.65 9.48 -16.55
C VAL A 177 4.01 10.16 -16.76
N THR A 178 4.38 11.03 -15.84
CA THR A 178 5.72 11.64 -15.82
C THR A 178 6.65 10.73 -15.03
N ILE A 179 7.73 10.30 -15.66
CA ILE A 179 8.72 9.40 -15.05
C ILE A 179 10.11 10.04 -15.04
N THR A 180 10.89 9.67 -14.03
CA THR A 180 12.31 10.02 -13.95
C THR A 180 13.10 9.16 -14.94
N ALA A 181 13.92 9.79 -15.76
CA ALA A 181 14.68 9.15 -16.81
C ALA A 181 16.17 9.49 -16.74
N THR A 182 17.03 8.55 -17.13
CA THR A 182 18.48 8.71 -17.23
C THR A 182 18.99 8.08 -18.52
N LEU A 183 20.10 8.59 -19.03
CA LEU A 183 20.77 8.02 -20.20
C LEU A 183 21.72 6.90 -19.77
N PRO A 184 21.78 5.78 -20.51
CA PRO A 184 22.82 4.78 -20.29
C PRO A 184 24.21 5.35 -20.63
N GLU A 185 25.26 4.79 -20.03
CA GLU A 185 26.63 5.32 -20.20
C GLU A 185 27.11 5.34 -21.65
N TRP A 186 26.67 4.34 -22.43
CA TRP A 186 27.02 4.16 -23.84
C TRP A 186 26.24 5.08 -24.79
N ALA A 187 25.12 5.70 -24.34
CA ALA A 187 24.36 6.60 -25.20
C ALA A 187 25.21 7.82 -25.59
N THR A 188 25.20 8.17 -26.86
CA THR A 188 25.98 9.29 -27.39
C THR A 188 25.12 10.54 -27.54
N VAL A 189 23.82 10.37 -27.81
CA VAL A 189 22.89 11.45 -28.07
C VAL A 189 22.17 11.88 -26.78
N ILE A 190 22.19 13.19 -26.51
CA ILE A 190 21.50 13.79 -25.38
C ILE A 190 20.19 14.40 -25.88
N PRO A 191 19.02 13.82 -25.52
CA PRO A 191 17.74 14.33 -25.99
C PRO A 191 17.36 15.63 -25.26
N LEU A 192 16.73 16.53 -26.02
CA LEU A 192 16.25 17.84 -25.56
C LEU A 192 14.75 17.83 -25.31
N ARG A 193 14.27 18.85 -24.59
CA ARG A 193 12.84 19.05 -24.34
C ARG A 193 12.01 18.95 -25.62
N GLY A 194 10.97 18.12 -25.60
CA GLY A 194 10.04 17.90 -26.70
C GLY A 194 10.46 16.81 -27.69
N GLU A 195 11.66 16.23 -27.54
CA GLU A 195 12.09 15.11 -28.38
C GLU A 195 11.54 13.77 -27.87
N GLU A 196 11.45 12.81 -28.78
CA GLU A 196 10.99 11.45 -28.50
C GLU A 196 12.16 10.57 -28.06
N VAL A 197 11.94 9.87 -26.95
CA VAL A 197 12.86 8.87 -26.41
C VAL A 197 12.16 7.54 -26.24
N LEU A 198 12.91 6.46 -26.35
CA LEU A 198 12.44 5.09 -26.11
C LEU A 198 12.86 4.68 -24.70
N VAL A 199 11.91 4.18 -23.90
CA VAL A 199 12.19 3.56 -22.60
C VAL A 199 12.69 2.14 -22.83
N ILE A 200 13.91 1.82 -22.37
CA ILE A 200 14.57 0.54 -22.69
C ILE A 200 14.72 -0.39 -21.49
N ALA A 201 14.76 0.15 -20.28
CA ALA A 201 14.87 -0.64 -19.05
C ALA A 201 14.43 0.17 -17.84
N ARG A 202 14.09 -0.54 -16.75
CA ARG A 202 13.85 0.03 -15.43
C ARG A 202 15.08 -0.20 -14.55
N GLN A 203 15.60 0.86 -13.93
CA GLN A 203 16.51 0.80 -12.79
C GLN A 203 15.71 1.10 -11.50
N PRO A 204 16.23 0.80 -10.29
CA PRO A 204 15.51 1.05 -9.04
C PRO A 204 15.00 2.50 -8.94
N GLN A 205 15.86 3.47 -9.23
CA GLN A 205 15.59 4.90 -9.04
C GLN A 205 15.17 5.67 -10.32
N ALA A 206 15.31 5.10 -11.52
CA ALA A 206 15.02 5.79 -12.78
C ALA A 206 14.75 4.82 -13.95
N TYR A 207 14.14 5.33 -15.01
CA TYR A 207 14.07 4.62 -16.29
C TYR A 207 15.28 4.93 -17.17
N LEU A 208 15.82 3.90 -17.81
CA LEU A 208 16.78 4.10 -18.88
C LEU A 208 16.05 4.46 -20.16
N VAL A 209 16.43 5.58 -20.74
CA VAL A 209 15.86 6.05 -22.00
C VAL A 209 16.97 6.34 -23.01
N ILE A 210 16.65 6.21 -24.29
CA ILE A 210 17.55 6.57 -25.40
C ILE A 210 16.78 7.36 -26.44
N ALA A 211 17.45 8.25 -27.19
CA ALA A 211 16.80 9.04 -28.23
C ALA A 211 16.24 8.12 -29.34
N HIS A 212 14.96 8.24 -29.70
CA HIS A 212 14.31 7.29 -30.60
C HIS A 212 14.89 7.33 -32.02
N ASN A 213 15.02 8.52 -32.60
CA ASN A 213 15.56 8.74 -33.94
C ASN A 213 17.08 8.93 -33.93
N SER A 214 17.81 8.04 -33.25
CA SER A 214 19.27 8.15 -33.06
C SER A 214 20.03 6.86 -33.40
N PRO A 215 21.36 6.93 -33.64
CA PRO A 215 22.21 5.75 -33.76
C PRO A 215 22.11 4.83 -32.53
N ASP A 216 21.93 5.42 -31.33
CA ASP A 216 21.82 4.69 -30.07
C ASP A 216 20.60 3.73 -30.07
N SER A 217 19.46 4.17 -30.63
CA SER A 217 18.28 3.31 -30.77
C SER A 217 18.46 2.19 -31.80
N GLN A 218 19.19 2.44 -32.88
CA GLN A 218 19.45 1.41 -33.90
C GLN A 218 20.39 0.34 -33.37
N GLN A 219 21.42 0.75 -32.63
CA GLN A 219 22.37 -0.15 -31.97
C GLN A 219 21.66 -1.04 -30.94
N TRP A 220 20.81 -0.45 -30.09
CA TRP A 220 20.04 -1.22 -29.11
C TRP A 220 19.10 -2.24 -29.77
N LEU A 221 18.43 -1.86 -30.87
CA LEU A 221 17.56 -2.78 -31.62
C LEU A 221 18.33 -3.91 -32.31
N SER A 222 19.55 -3.66 -32.79
CA SER A 222 20.38 -4.73 -33.38
C SER A 222 20.84 -5.75 -32.34
N ASP A 223 21.16 -5.29 -31.13
CA ASP A 223 21.63 -6.16 -30.04
C ASP A 223 20.53 -7.09 -29.52
N LEU A 224 19.25 -6.71 -29.66
CA LEU A 224 18.09 -7.55 -29.31
C LEU A 224 17.78 -8.65 -30.34
N SER A 225 18.35 -8.58 -31.54
CA SER A 225 18.03 -9.50 -32.64
C SER A 225 18.92 -10.75 -32.70
N HIS A 226 19.83 -10.90 -31.74
CA HIS A 226 20.76 -12.02 -31.59
C HIS A 226 20.44 -12.84 -30.35
#